data_AF-W1DUJ7-F1
#
_entry.id   AF-W1DUJ7-F1
#
_cell.length_a   1.000
_cell.length_b   1.000
_cell.length_c   1.000
_cell.angle_alpha   90.00
_cell.angle_beta   90.00
_cell.angle_gamma   90.00
#
_symmetry.space_group_name_H-M   'P 1'
#
loop_
_entity.id
_entity.type
_entity.pdbx_description
1 polymer ?
#
loop_
_entity_poly.entity_id
_entity_poly.type
_entity_poly.pdbx_seq_one_letter_code
_entity_poly.pdbx_strand_id
1 'polypeptide(L)'
;MLIDHVEKGARCTVACMPVPIEEASAFGVMAVDENEKIIEFVEKPANPPAMPTDPTKSLASMGIYVFDAAYLYELLEEDDRNENSSHDFGKDIIPKITEAGMAYAHPFPLSCVQSDPNAEPYWRDVGTLEAYWKANLDLASVTPELDMYDQNWPIRTHMESLPPAKFVQDRSGSHGMTLNSLVSGGVHYLRVGGGAVGAVPARAGEFVL
;
A
#
# COMPACT_ATOMS: atom_id res chain seq x y z
N MET A 1 14.82 -2.64 7.03
CA MET A 1 14.33 -1.71 8.07
C MET A 1 14.87 -1.99 9.48
N LEU A 2 14.59 -3.12 10.15
CA LEU A 2 15.09 -3.37 11.52
C LEU A 2 16.62 -3.28 11.66
N ILE A 3 17.35 -3.83 10.68
CA ILE A 3 18.83 -3.76 10.66
C ILE A 3 19.28 -2.29 10.55
N ASP A 4 18.76 -1.55 9.56
CA ASP A 4 19.05 -0.13 9.35
C ASP A 4 18.75 0.74 10.59
N HIS A 5 17.64 0.45 11.28
CA HIS A 5 17.28 1.11 12.54
C HIS A 5 18.37 0.94 13.63
N VAL A 6 18.85 -0.30 13.81
CA VAL A 6 19.89 -0.62 14.79
C VAL A 6 21.25 -0.04 14.39
N GLU A 7 21.61 -0.12 13.10
CA GLU A 7 22.88 0.39 12.58
C GLU A 7 22.99 1.91 12.71
N LYS A 8 21.88 2.63 12.51
CA LYS A 8 21.79 4.09 12.70
C LYS A 8 21.69 4.52 14.17
N GLY A 9 21.44 3.58 15.09
CA GLY A 9 21.18 3.90 16.49
C GLY A 9 19.96 4.83 16.67
N ALA A 10 18.98 4.73 15.76
CA ALA A 10 17.78 5.55 15.77
C ALA A 10 16.85 5.13 16.91
N ARG A 11 16.07 6.06 17.49
CA ARG A 11 14.98 5.69 18.42
C ARG A 11 13.66 5.44 17.70
N CYS A 12 13.49 6.09 16.56
CA CYS A 12 12.38 5.86 15.63
C CYS A 12 12.91 5.86 14.20
N THR A 13 12.49 4.88 13.42
CA THR A 13 12.74 4.82 11.98
C THR A 13 11.43 4.78 11.22
N VAL A 14 11.27 5.68 10.24
CA VAL A 14 10.06 5.83 9.43
C VAL A 14 10.34 5.35 8.01
N ALA A 15 9.55 4.40 7.50
CA ALA A 15 9.67 4.00 6.11
C ALA A 15 9.13 5.10 5.20
N CYS A 16 9.89 5.46 4.17
CA CYS A 16 9.54 6.54 3.27
C CYS A 16 9.73 6.19 1.80
N MET A 17 8.95 6.85 0.95
CA MET A 17 9.04 6.69 -0.49
C MET A 17 8.77 8.03 -1.19
N PRO A 18 9.50 8.38 -2.26
CA PRO A 18 9.15 9.52 -3.10
C PRO A 18 7.80 9.31 -3.77
N VAL A 19 6.92 10.30 -3.67
CA VAL A 19 5.63 10.35 -4.38
C VAL A 19 5.50 11.67 -5.15
N PRO A 20 4.69 11.72 -6.23
CA PRO A 20 4.40 12.98 -6.91
C PRO A 20 3.89 14.04 -5.93
N ILE A 21 4.37 15.28 -6.06
CA ILE A 21 4.05 16.38 -5.13
C ILE A 21 2.54 16.67 -5.08
N GLU A 22 1.81 16.41 -6.17
CA GLU A 22 0.37 16.59 -6.29
C GLU A 22 -0.42 15.61 -5.40
N GLU A 23 0.14 14.44 -5.14
CA GLU A 23 -0.45 13.37 -4.30
C GLU A 23 0.03 13.44 -2.85
N ALA A 24 1.14 14.14 -2.59
CA ALA A 24 1.82 14.18 -1.30
C ALA A 24 0.99 14.77 -0.14
N SER A 25 -0.03 15.59 -0.45
CA SER A 25 -0.91 16.20 0.55
C SER A 25 -1.74 15.20 1.36
N ALA A 26 -1.90 13.96 0.87
CA ALA A 26 -2.57 12.88 1.57
C ALA A 26 -1.69 12.18 2.62
N PHE A 27 -0.39 12.44 2.63
CA PHE A 27 0.60 11.72 3.44
C PHE A 27 1.33 12.63 4.43
N GLY A 28 2.00 12.03 5.40
CA GLY A 28 3.02 12.73 6.19
C GLY A 28 4.26 12.94 5.34
N VAL A 29 4.67 14.19 5.14
CA VAL A 29 5.82 14.55 4.31
C VAL A 29 7.00 14.89 5.20
N MET A 30 8.19 14.42 4.84
CA MET A 30 9.39 14.62 5.63
C MET A 30 10.53 15.20 4.80
N ALA A 31 11.38 15.99 5.46
CA ALA A 31 12.67 16.43 4.94
C ALA A 31 13.79 15.69 5.68
N VAL A 32 14.81 15.25 4.95
CA VAL A 32 15.92 14.47 5.49
C VAL A 32 17.26 15.12 5.15
N ASP A 33 18.26 14.91 6.00
CA ASP A 33 19.65 15.27 5.72
C ASP A 33 20.41 14.17 4.95
N GLU A 34 21.72 14.36 4.75
CA GLU A 34 22.61 13.43 4.04
C GLU A 34 22.75 12.06 4.73
N ASN A 35 22.42 11.95 6.02
CA ASN A 35 22.48 10.70 6.80
C ASN A 35 21.07 10.08 6.97
N GLU A 36 20.11 10.51 6.15
CA GLU A 36 18.69 10.16 6.25
C GLU A 36 18.06 10.48 7.61
N LYS A 37 18.64 11.41 8.38
CA LYS A 37 18.02 11.89 9.61
C LYS A 37 16.86 12.80 9.24
N ILE A 38 15.70 12.59 9.87
CA ILE A 38 14.53 13.43 9.64
C ILE A 38 14.76 14.77 10.33
N ILE A 39 14.73 15.86 9.54
CA ILE A 39 14.92 17.22 10.02
C ILE A 39 13.57 17.92 10.21
N GLU A 40 12.63 17.65 9.33
CA GLU A 40 11.26 18.18 9.42
C GLU A 40 10.27 17.09 9.06
N PHE A 41 9.13 17.09 9.74
CA PHE A 41 7.99 16.21 9.46
C PHE A 41 6.71 17.01 9.56
N VAL A 42 5.86 16.91 8.54
CA VAL A 42 4.55 17.57 8.52
C VAL A 42 3.48 16.58 8.06
N GLU A 43 2.46 16.36 8.89
CA GLU A 43 1.34 15.47 8.58
C GLU A 43 0.33 16.17 7.65
N LYS A 44 0.09 15.58 6.47
CA LYS A 44 -0.93 16.02 5.50
C LYS A 44 -0.86 17.52 5.18
N PRO A 45 0.30 18.02 4.72
CA PRO A 45 0.46 19.43 4.41
C PRO A 45 -0.41 19.84 3.22
N ALA A 46 -1.07 21.00 3.31
CA ALA A 46 -1.79 21.58 2.18
C ALA A 46 -0.85 21.95 1.02
N ASN A 47 0.40 22.33 1.33
CA ASN A 47 1.47 22.57 0.37
C ASN A 47 2.67 21.67 0.73
N PRO A 48 2.74 20.46 0.16
CA PRO A 48 3.82 19.51 0.44
C PRO A 48 5.21 20.09 0.13
N PRO A 49 6.17 20.00 1.06
CA PRO A 49 7.57 20.30 0.75
C PRO A 49 8.10 19.37 -0.34
N ALA A 50 8.81 19.93 -1.32
CA ALA A 50 9.45 19.15 -2.36
C ALA A 50 10.79 18.57 -1.89
N MET A 51 11.25 17.48 -2.50
CA MET A 51 12.57 16.93 -2.22
C MET A 51 13.67 17.87 -2.75
N PRO A 52 14.79 18.04 -2.03
CA PRO A 52 15.91 18.88 -2.49
C PRO A 52 16.50 18.43 -3.83
N THR A 53 16.42 17.13 -4.14
CA THR A 53 16.98 16.51 -5.35
C THR A 53 16.01 16.50 -6.53
N ASP A 54 14.70 16.55 -6.27
CA ASP A 54 13.66 16.50 -7.30
C ASP A 54 12.45 17.34 -6.86
N PRO A 55 12.24 18.54 -7.43
CA PRO A 55 11.15 19.42 -7.05
C PRO A 55 9.76 18.89 -7.46
N THR A 56 9.69 17.83 -8.27
CA THR A 56 8.41 17.22 -8.70
C THR A 56 7.89 16.17 -7.71
N LYS A 57 8.68 15.83 -6.69
CA LYS A 57 8.36 14.78 -5.73
C LYS A 57 8.50 15.28 -4.29
N SER A 58 7.77 14.63 -3.39
CA SER A 58 7.90 14.79 -1.94
C SER A 58 8.23 13.44 -1.32
N LEU A 59 9.01 13.45 -0.24
CA LEU A 59 9.32 12.23 0.50
C LEU A 59 8.20 11.93 1.49
N ALA A 60 7.35 10.97 1.16
CA ALA A 60 6.18 10.63 1.95
C ALA A 60 6.45 9.48 2.92
N SER A 61 5.85 9.55 4.10
CA SER A 61 5.76 8.49 5.09
C SER A 61 4.78 7.42 4.62
N MET A 62 5.19 6.16 4.75
CA MET A 62 4.34 5.00 4.43
C MET A 62 3.46 4.56 5.60
N GLY A 63 3.53 5.24 6.75
CA GLY A 63 2.82 4.82 7.98
C GLY A 63 3.42 3.57 8.64
N ILE A 64 4.66 3.23 8.31
CA ILE A 64 5.39 2.09 8.88
C ILE A 64 6.52 2.65 9.74
N TYR A 65 6.52 2.28 11.01
CA TYR A 65 7.45 2.78 12.01
C TYR A 65 8.14 1.63 12.74
N VAL A 66 9.42 1.81 13.03
CA VAL A 66 10.20 0.94 13.91
C VAL A 66 10.67 1.78 15.09
N PHE A 67 10.50 1.26 16.29
CA PHE A 67 10.83 1.94 17.53
C PHE A 67 11.69 1.08 18.44
N ASP A 68 12.52 1.74 19.23
CA ASP A 68 12.96 1.21 20.50
C ASP A 68 11.75 1.07 21.44
N ALA A 69 11.43 -0.16 21.86
CA ALA A 69 10.20 -0.43 22.61
C ALA A 69 10.10 0.39 23.91
N ALA A 70 11.17 0.47 24.69
CA ALA A 70 11.19 1.26 25.93
C ALA A 70 10.93 2.76 25.67
N TYR A 71 11.52 3.29 24.60
CA TYR A 71 11.31 4.68 24.19
C TYR A 71 9.87 4.94 23.76
N LEU A 72 9.26 4.00 23.01
CA LEU A 72 7.86 4.11 22.61
C LEU A 72 6.92 4.14 23.82
N TYR A 73 7.15 3.31 24.84
CA TYR A 73 6.31 3.28 26.04
C TYR A 73 6.37 4.60 26.80
N GLU A 74 7.57 5.13 27.02
CA GLU A 74 7.75 6.44 27.66
C GLU A 74 7.03 7.55 26.90
N LEU A 75 7.15 7.53 25.56
CA LEU A 75 6.57 8.56 24.70
C LEU A 75 5.03 8.52 24.69
N LEU A 76 4.44 7.31 24.69
CA LEU A 76 2.99 7.14 24.74
C LEU A 76 2.42 7.52 26.12
N GLU A 77 3.11 7.20 27.22
CA GLU A 77 2.68 7.65 28.56
C GLU A 77 2.74 9.17 28.72
N GLU A 78 3.72 9.81 28.09
CA GLU A 78 3.82 11.27 28.09
C GLU A 78 2.73 11.91 27.23
N ASP A 79 2.45 11.33 26.06
CA ASP A 79 1.40 11.78 25.16
C ASP A 79 -0.01 11.62 25.76
N ASP A 80 -0.28 10.50 26.44
CA ASP A 80 -1.55 10.26 27.14
C ASP A 80 -1.86 11.32 28.22
N ARG A 81 -0.82 11.88 28.84
CA ARG A 81 -0.96 12.96 29.85
C ARG A 81 -1.06 14.36 29.24
N ASN A 82 -0.87 14.51 27.94
CA ASN A 82 -0.87 15.80 27.27
C ASN A 82 -2.27 16.15 26.75
N GLU A 83 -2.97 17.04 27.45
CA GLU A 83 -4.32 17.49 27.08
C GLU A 83 -4.42 18.21 25.72
N ASN A 84 -3.29 18.64 25.15
CA ASN A 84 -3.25 19.32 23.85
C ASN A 84 -2.92 18.38 22.68
N SER A 85 -2.61 17.11 22.95
CA SER A 85 -2.29 16.13 21.91
C SER A 85 -3.56 15.70 21.16
N SER A 86 -3.42 15.38 19.87
CA SER A 86 -4.47 14.68 19.12
C SER A 86 -4.37 13.15 19.21
N HIS A 87 -3.39 12.64 19.97
CA HIS A 87 -3.09 11.22 20.17
C HIS A 87 -2.87 10.47 18.85
N ASP A 88 -2.16 11.10 17.90
CA ASP A 88 -1.88 10.55 16.58
C ASP A 88 -0.37 10.45 16.33
N PHE A 89 0.05 9.37 15.67
CA PHE A 89 1.47 9.16 15.38
C PHE A 89 2.04 10.24 14.47
N GLY A 90 1.36 10.56 13.36
CA GLY A 90 1.82 11.54 12.38
C GLY A 90 1.76 12.97 12.91
N LYS A 91 0.73 13.32 13.67
CA LYS A 91 0.53 14.70 14.15
C LYS A 91 1.28 15.05 15.42
N ASP A 92 1.45 14.10 16.35
CA ASP A 92 1.96 14.39 17.69
C ASP A 92 3.29 13.67 17.95
N ILE A 93 3.32 12.34 17.75
CA ILE A 93 4.46 11.50 18.15
C ILE A 93 5.69 11.71 17.27
N ILE A 94 5.55 11.58 15.94
CA ILE A 94 6.67 11.68 14.99
C ILE A 94 7.29 13.09 14.95
N PRO A 95 6.50 14.19 14.94
CA PRO A 95 7.06 15.54 15.04
C PRO A 95 7.90 15.74 16.30
N LYS A 96 7.43 15.25 17.45
CA LYS A 96 8.18 15.34 18.72
C LYS A 96 9.52 14.61 18.68
N ILE A 97 9.58 13.42 18.09
CA ILE A 97 10.83 12.65 17.96
C ILE A 97 11.77 13.30 16.95
N THR A 98 11.20 13.92 15.91
CA THR A 98 11.93 14.68 14.89
C THR A 98 12.60 15.89 15.52
N GLU A 99 11.89 16.67 16.34
CA GLU A 99 12.45 17.79 17.10
C GLU A 99 13.56 17.36 18.08
N ALA A 100 13.42 16.18 18.69
CA ALA A 100 14.46 15.59 19.53
C ALA A 100 15.68 15.08 18.73
N GLY A 101 15.60 15.08 17.39
CA GLY A 101 16.67 14.63 16.50
C GLY A 101 16.96 13.13 16.62
N MET A 102 15.93 12.32 16.89
CA MET A 102 16.06 10.87 17.09
C MET A 102 15.30 10.04 16.03
N ALA A 103 14.68 10.72 15.06
CA ALA A 103 13.93 10.12 13.97
C ALA A 103 14.79 9.99 12.70
N TYR A 104 14.76 8.82 12.08
CA TYR A 104 15.48 8.52 10.83
C TYR A 104 14.52 8.00 9.77
N ALA A 105 14.82 8.30 8.51
CA ALA A 105 14.11 7.80 7.36
C ALA A 105 14.75 6.50 6.85
N HIS A 106 13.89 5.55 6.45
CA HIS A 106 14.28 4.31 5.79
C HIS A 106 13.71 4.29 4.37
N PRO A 107 14.54 4.47 3.33
CA PRO A 107 14.09 4.41 1.95
C PRO A 107 13.49 3.04 1.62
N PHE A 108 12.23 3.03 1.17
CA PHE A 108 11.51 1.80 0.80
C PHE A 108 12.24 0.92 -0.24
N PRO A 109 12.92 1.46 -1.28
CA PRO A 109 13.64 0.64 -2.25
C PRO A 109 14.69 -0.30 -1.63
N LEU A 110 15.22 0.01 -0.43
CA LEU A 110 16.20 -0.84 0.25
C LEU A 110 15.61 -2.11 0.88
N SER A 111 14.29 -2.14 1.09
CA SER A 111 13.59 -3.24 1.76
C SER A 111 12.39 -3.78 0.99
N CYS A 112 12.04 -3.16 -0.13
CA CYS A 112 11.02 -3.66 -1.04
C CYS A 112 11.46 -5.00 -1.64
N VAL A 113 10.59 -6.00 -1.54
CA VAL A 113 10.77 -7.29 -2.22
C VAL A 113 10.02 -7.20 -3.54
N GLN A 114 10.73 -7.38 -4.65
CA GLN A 114 10.18 -7.30 -6.00
C GLN A 114 10.77 -8.37 -6.90
N SER A 115 9.94 -8.95 -7.76
CA SER A 115 10.34 -10.01 -8.69
C SER A 115 11.23 -9.51 -9.83
N ASP A 116 10.99 -8.29 -10.34
CA ASP A 116 11.84 -7.62 -11.32
C ASP A 116 12.70 -6.54 -10.65
N PRO A 117 14.04 -6.70 -10.59
CA PRO A 117 14.93 -5.69 -10.02
C PRO A 117 14.96 -4.35 -10.78
N ASN A 118 14.48 -4.31 -12.03
CA ASN A 118 14.43 -3.07 -12.83
C ASN A 118 13.10 -2.32 -12.70
N ALA A 119 12.11 -2.91 -12.02
CA ALA A 119 10.83 -2.27 -11.79
C ALA A 119 10.91 -1.28 -10.62
N GLU A 120 10.00 -0.31 -10.63
CA GLU A 120 9.79 0.59 -9.50
C GLU A 120 9.19 -0.19 -8.31
N PRO A 121 9.56 0.15 -7.06
CA PRO A 121 8.98 -0.47 -5.87
C PRO A 121 7.45 -0.38 -5.84
N TYR A 122 6.79 -1.52 -5.65
CA TYR A 122 5.34 -1.57 -5.63
C TYR A 122 4.78 -1.14 -4.27
N TRP A 123 4.08 -0.01 -4.24
CA TRP A 123 3.28 0.42 -3.10
C TRP A 123 2.04 1.19 -3.55
N ARG A 124 0.88 0.85 -2.98
CA ARG A 124 -0.41 1.48 -3.29
C ARG A 124 -1.19 1.69 -1.98
N ASP A 125 -1.54 2.94 -1.69
CA ASP A 125 -2.36 3.31 -0.52
C ASP A 125 -3.85 2.93 -0.67
N VAL A 126 -4.34 2.84 -1.92
CA VAL A 126 -5.72 2.45 -2.23
C VAL A 126 -6.77 3.33 -1.50
N GLY A 127 -6.43 4.60 -1.23
CA GLY A 127 -7.31 5.54 -0.52
C GLY A 127 -8.54 6.03 -1.30
N THR A 128 -8.57 5.85 -2.63
CA THR A 128 -9.71 6.25 -3.49
C THR A 128 -10.30 5.06 -4.24
N LEU A 129 -11.57 5.18 -4.65
CA LEU A 129 -12.25 4.16 -5.46
C LEU A 129 -11.53 3.92 -6.80
N GLU A 130 -11.04 4.99 -7.43
CA GLU A 130 -10.27 4.88 -8.67
C GLU A 130 -8.96 4.14 -8.46
N ALA A 131 -8.22 4.45 -7.39
CA ALA A 131 -6.98 3.75 -7.03
C ALA A 131 -7.25 2.26 -6.75
N TYR A 132 -8.32 1.94 -6.03
CA TYR A 132 -8.75 0.56 -5.78
C TYR A 132 -9.05 -0.19 -7.07
N TRP A 133 -9.84 0.41 -7.96
CA TRP A 133 -10.18 -0.18 -9.24
C TRP A 133 -8.95 -0.40 -10.12
N LYS A 134 -8.07 0.61 -10.22
CA LYS A 134 -6.85 0.56 -11.03
C LYS A 134 -5.88 -0.52 -10.52
N ALA A 135 -5.66 -0.60 -9.21
CA ALA A 135 -4.79 -1.62 -8.61
C ALA A 135 -5.30 -3.04 -8.86
N ASN A 136 -6.62 -3.26 -8.88
CA ASN A 136 -7.19 -4.57 -9.18
C ASN A 136 -7.07 -4.93 -10.67
N LEU A 137 -7.29 -3.98 -11.58
CA LEU A 137 -7.18 -4.23 -13.02
C LEU A 137 -5.73 -4.43 -13.47
N ASP A 138 -4.77 -3.81 -12.80
CA ASP A 138 -3.35 -4.02 -13.06
C ASP A 138 -2.97 -5.51 -13.01
N LEU A 139 -3.52 -6.25 -12.04
CA LEU A 139 -3.30 -7.70 -11.90
C LEU A 139 -3.79 -8.52 -13.11
N ALA A 140 -4.77 -8.02 -13.86
CA ALA A 140 -5.31 -8.68 -15.05
C ALA A 140 -4.56 -8.31 -16.35
N SER A 141 -3.56 -7.43 -16.26
CA SER A 141 -2.71 -7.06 -17.40
C SER A 141 -1.75 -8.19 -17.79
N VAL A 142 -1.10 -8.04 -18.94
CA VAL A 142 -0.13 -9.05 -19.44
C VAL A 142 1.11 -9.11 -18.56
N THR A 143 1.53 -7.97 -18.03
CA THR A 143 2.70 -7.80 -17.17
C THR A 143 2.28 -6.92 -15.98
N PRO A 144 1.68 -7.51 -14.93
CA PRO A 144 1.24 -6.75 -13.77
C PRO A 144 2.43 -6.14 -13.03
N GLU A 145 2.23 -4.97 -12.43
CA GLU A 145 3.26 -4.32 -11.60
C GLU A 145 3.49 -5.10 -10.31
N LEU A 146 2.43 -5.75 -9.78
CA LEU A 146 2.50 -6.67 -8.64
C LEU A 146 2.52 -8.13 -9.08
N ASP A 147 3.60 -8.83 -8.77
CA ASP A 147 3.73 -10.26 -9.03
C ASP A 147 3.08 -11.11 -7.92
N MET A 148 1.83 -11.48 -8.14
CA MET A 148 1.09 -12.38 -7.25
C MET A 148 1.51 -13.86 -7.38
N TYR A 149 2.39 -14.19 -8.32
CA TYR A 149 2.87 -15.56 -8.56
C TYR A 149 4.25 -15.83 -7.95
N ASP A 150 4.86 -14.85 -7.28
CA ASP A 150 6.11 -15.04 -6.55
C ASP A 150 5.94 -16.04 -5.40
N GLN A 151 6.78 -17.08 -5.42
CA GLN A 151 6.81 -18.12 -4.39
C GLN A 151 7.84 -17.83 -3.28
N ASN A 152 8.74 -16.88 -3.50
CA ASN A 152 9.73 -16.49 -2.49
C ASN A 152 9.12 -15.57 -1.45
N TRP A 153 8.14 -14.74 -1.83
CA TRP A 153 7.41 -13.85 -0.95
C TRP A 153 5.88 -14.04 -1.01
N PRO A 154 5.36 -15.19 -0.53
CA PRO A 154 3.95 -15.53 -0.70
C PRO A 154 3.03 -14.67 0.19
N ILE A 155 1.92 -14.20 -0.38
CA ILE A 155 0.85 -13.53 0.36
C ILE A 155 -0.13 -14.58 0.90
N ARG A 156 -0.15 -14.75 2.22
CA ARG A 156 -1.07 -15.68 2.89
C ARG A 156 -2.46 -15.05 3.02
N THR A 157 -3.50 -15.83 2.69
CA THR A 157 -4.90 -15.46 2.93
C THR A 157 -5.72 -16.68 3.39
N HIS A 158 -6.98 -16.45 3.77
CA HIS A 158 -7.94 -17.51 4.02
C HIS A 158 -8.31 -18.20 2.70
N MET A 159 -7.91 -19.48 2.56
CA MET A 159 -8.27 -20.29 1.40
C MET A 159 -9.57 -21.05 1.65
N GLU A 160 -10.67 -20.55 1.07
CA GLU A 160 -11.95 -21.28 1.06
C GLU A 160 -11.91 -22.39 0.00
N SER A 161 -12.44 -23.57 0.33
CA SER A 161 -12.55 -24.68 -0.61
C SER A 161 -13.68 -24.43 -1.61
N LEU A 162 -13.37 -23.76 -2.72
CA LEU A 162 -14.31 -23.45 -3.80
C LEU A 162 -14.15 -24.43 -4.98
N PRO A 163 -15.23 -24.76 -5.72
CA PRO A 163 -15.12 -25.53 -6.95
C PRO A 163 -14.33 -24.76 -8.02
N PRO A 164 -13.80 -25.43 -9.05
CA PRO A 164 -13.11 -24.75 -10.16
C PRO A 164 -14.01 -23.74 -10.87
N ALA A 165 -13.41 -22.70 -11.47
CA ALA A 165 -14.14 -21.78 -12.34
C ALA A 165 -14.74 -22.54 -13.54
N LYS A 166 -16.02 -22.29 -13.83
CA LYS A 166 -16.76 -23.00 -14.88
C LYS A 166 -17.25 -22.05 -15.96
N PHE A 167 -16.86 -22.31 -17.21
CA PHE A 167 -17.33 -21.62 -18.41
C PHE A 167 -18.26 -22.55 -19.19
N VAL A 168 -19.49 -22.10 -19.49
CA VAL A 168 -20.47 -22.87 -20.27
C VAL A 168 -20.82 -22.17 -21.57
N GLN A 169 -21.07 -22.96 -22.62
CA GLN A 169 -21.54 -22.45 -23.91
C GLN A 169 -22.97 -21.93 -23.80
N ASP A 170 -23.31 -20.94 -24.63
CA ASP A 170 -24.70 -20.52 -24.78
C ASP A 170 -25.52 -21.50 -25.65
N ARG A 171 -26.84 -21.30 -25.71
CA ARG A 171 -27.75 -22.14 -26.50
C ARG A 171 -27.45 -22.13 -28.01
N SER A 172 -26.70 -21.15 -28.50
CA SER A 172 -26.25 -21.06 -29.90
C SER A 172 -24.92 -21.77 -30.16
N GLY A 173 -24.33 -22.43 -29.15
CA GLY A 173 -23.02 -23.07 -29.26
C GLY A 173 -21.86 -22.06 -29.32
N SER A 174 -22.11 -20.78 -29.03
CA SER A 174 -21.06 -19.77 -28.98
C SER A 174 -20.31 -19.88 -27.66
N HIS A 175 -18.99 -19.82 -27.74
CA HIS A 175 -18.11 -19.84 -26.59
C HIS A 175 -18.13 -18.46 -25.91
N GLY A 176 -18.23 -18.44 -24.58
CA GLY A 176 -17.81 -17.27 -23.81
C GLY A 176 -16.29 -17.15 -23.92
N MET A 177 -15.79 -16.03 -24.42
CA MET A 177 -14.35 -15.76 -24.47
C MET A 177 -14.06 -14.65 -23.45
N THR A 178 -13.23 -14.97 -22.47
CA THR A 178 -12.67 -13.99 -21.53
C THR A 178 -11.25 -13.68 -21.95
N LEU A 179 -10.96 -12.41 -22.21
CA LEU A 179 -9.62 -11.91 -22.54
C LEU A 179 -9.17 -10.99 -21.41
N ASN A 180 -7.89 -11.06 -21.01
CA ASN A 180 -7.28 -10.20 -19.99
C ASN A 180 -8.11 -10.14 -18.69
N SER A 181 -8.40 -11.32 -18.12
CA SER A 181 -9.26 -11.46 -16.95
C SER A 181 -8.63 -12.42 -15.94
N LEU A 182 -8.73 -12.09 -14.67
CA LEU A 182 -8.47 -13.01 -13.56
C LEU A 182 -9.81 -13.57 -13.06
N VAL A 183 -9.92 -14.89 -12.94
CA VAL A 183 -11.13 -15.57 -12.51
C VAL A 183 -10.81 -16.49 -11.34
N SER A 184 -11.44 -16.25 -10.20
CA SER A 184 -11.28 -17.06 -8.99
C SER A 184 -12.13 -18.35 -9.05
N GLY A 185 -11.79 -19.31 -8.19
CA GLY A 185 -12.64 -20.48 -7.94
C GLY A 185 -14.04 -20.06 -7.45
N GLY A 186 -15.05 -20.89 -7.73
CA GLY A 186 -16.44 -20.62 -7.36
C GLY A 186 -17.22 -19.72 -8.33
N VAL A 187 -16.60 -19.25 -9.42
CA VAL A 187 -17.28 -18.46 -10.46
C VAL A 187 -17.94 -19.35 -11.51
N HIS A 188 -19.21 -19.06 -11.83
CA HIS A 188 -19.95 -19.66 -12.93
C HIS A 188 -20.24 -18.60 -13.99
N TYR A 189 -19.67 -18.75 -15.19
CA TYR A 189 -19.82 -17.80 -16.28
C TYR A 189 -20.77 -18.34 -17.37
N LEU A 190 -21.90 -17.64 -17.58
CA LEU A 190 -22.89 -17.93 -18.62
C LEU A 190 -23.06 -16.70 -19.53
N ARG A 191 -22.82 -16.85 -20.83
CA ARG A 191 -23.13 -15.82 -21.82
C ARG A 191 -24.63 -15.81 -22.12
N VAL A 192 -25.32 -14.71 -21.82
CA VAL A 192 -26.70 -14.44 -22.28
C VAL A 192 -26.60 -13.43 -23.44
N GLY A 193 -27.23 -13.74 -24.58
CA GLY A 193 -26.99 -13.04 -25.85
C GLY A 193 -27.20 -11.52 -25.80
N GLY A 194 -26.40 -10.80 -26.60
CA GLY A 194 -26.61 -9.38 -26.96
C GLY A 194 -25.80 -8.33 -26.18
N GLY A 195 -25.15 -8.68 -25.09
CA GLY A 195 -24.29 -7.79 -24.32
C GLY A 195 -23.73 -8.52 -23.11
N ALA A 196 -22.44 -8.34 -22.80
CA ALA A 196 -21.82 -9.01 -21.66
C ALA A 196 -22.52 -8.55 -20.36
N VAL A 197 -23.15 -9.48 -19.64
CA VAL A 197 -23.71 -9.21 -18.30
C VAL A 197 -23.12 -10.21 -17.32
N GLY A 198 -22.18 -9.72 -16.50
CA GLY A 198 -21.88 -10.17 -15.14
C GLY A 198 -21.27 -11.56 -14.93
N ALA A 199 -20.14 -11.61 -14.23
CA ALA A 199 -19.75 -12.79 -13.46
C ALA A 199 -20.67 -12.89 -12.22
N VAL A 200 -21.36 -14.01 -12.04
CA VAL A 200 -22.21 -14.24 -10.86
C VAL A 200 -21.45 -15.16 -9.90
N PRO A 201 -21.21 -14.75 -8.64
CA PRO A 201 -20.67 -15.66 -7.64
C PRO A 201 -21.66 -16.80 -7.41
N ALA A 202 -21.20 -18.04 -7.30
CA ALA A 202 -22.06 -19.21 -7.12
C ALA A 202 -22.92 -19.18 -5.82
N ARG A 203 -22.73 -18.17 -4.95
CA ARG A 203 -23.57 -17.86 -3.78
C ARG A 203 -24.70 -16.85 -4.05
N ALA A 204 -25.16 -16.68 -5.28
CA ALA A 204 -26.49 -16.10 -5.53
C ALA A 204 -27.59 -17.14 -5.20
N GLY A 205 -27.70 -17.47 -3.92
CA GLY A 205 -28.82 -18.22 -3.38
C GLY A 205 -29.98 -17.27 -3.10
N GLU A 206 -30.63 -16.76 -4.15
CA GLU A 206 -32.03 -16.31 -4.14
C GLU A 206 -32.43 -15.97 -5.58
N PHE A 207 -32.96 -16.99 -6.26
CA PHE A 207 -33.79 -16.79 -7.43
C PHE A 207 -35.18 -16.40 -6.93
N VAL A 208 -35.64 -15.19 -7.23
CA VAL A 208 -37.07 -14.89 -7.28
C VAL A 208 -37.41 -14.59 -8.73
N LEU A 209 -38.34 -15.40 -9.24
CA LEU A 209 -38.95 -15.53 -10.57
C LEU A 209 -38.80 -14.36 -11.55
#